data_AF-A0A240E863-F1
#
_entry.id   AF-A0A240E863-F1
#
_cell.length_a   1.000
_cell.length_b   1.000
_cell.length_c   1.000
_cell.angle_alpha   90.00
_cell.angle_beta   90.00
_cell.angle_gamma   90.00
#
_symmetry.space_group_name_H-M   'P 1'
#
loop_
_entity.id
_entity.type
_entity.pdbx_description
1 polymer ?
#
loop_
_entity_poly.entity_id
_entity_poly.type
_entity_poly.pdbx_seq_one_letter_code
_entity_poly.pdbx_strand_id
1 'polypeptide(L)'
;MPSIKTKQSVSTGLCSKSVLILLCSGLIACGGGSSGTTRISDDNTQPGTTTPESVFKISVRMPMQVKNAHLHIQVVGDSTPLYDNQNFSDFDALVDNLSVKNYSNKLLSVKLTGLDHSTMFDPILKRLVPFHGEINAIAMIQGSTIDITLSPFSEAIYQRTLVRAGNLDPSHADLTLIEAKHLSKARSEVNASLNGAFDATQFPLFNTDQSIRLVQYSTMSSRNYINIFTGLGLLNYWFKQYPESQNTYLELAQSLGTDLRDGSLDGRTFTGDNTDFSPLITAPKNTDPALNTLLGIGETQKTTRESFGNALKTATLDYANTNFQSIINSEGLKALQNFSYYSTGYTVDTANTVRWNGAGDYHRAFGFSSDEKCQGISAYPCKQGLNADDTGNEISAIDYLIGTHQVGSCKIEMFPNGNVRLTQNNQVYNASINRDISDNLLRLDQASQHYILNIGAGENRPPYFMQLEIKNVHIISAKTGNADGFYPTELSTTEMSCT
;
A
#
# COMPACT_ATOMS: atom_id res chain seq x y z
N MET A 1 15.52 -11.41 34.12
CA MET A 1 16.55 -10.99 33.13
C MET A 1 16.08 -11.45 31.75
N PRO A 2 16.03 -10.58 30.73
CA PRO A 2 15.23 -10.83 29.54
C PRO A 2 15.99 -11.71 28.54
N SER A 3 15.38 -12.82 28.14
CA SER A 3 15.82 -13.63 27.01
C SER A 3 14.96 -13.26 25.80
N ILE A 4 15.38 -12.23 25.06
CA ILE A 4 14.95 -12.05 23.68
C ILE A 4 15.65 -13.14 22.87
N LYS A 5 14.96 -14.25 22.59
CA LYS A 5 15.34 -15.14 21.50
C LYS A 5 14.46 -14.81 20.30
N THR A 6 14.89 -13.81 19.55
CA THR A 6 14.50 -13.63 18.16
C THR A 6 14.87 -14.89 17.37
N LYS A 7 13.90 -15.45 16.64
CA LYS A 7 14.10 -16.55 15.68
C LYS A 7 15.13 -16.04 14.65
N GLN A 8 16.36 -16.57 14.68
CA GLN A 8 17.38 -16.22 13.69
C GLN A 8 16.94 -16.79 12.34
N SER A 9 16.73 -15.92 11.34
CA SER A 9 16.53 -16.35 9.96
C SER A 9 17.85 -16.94 9.44
N VAL A 10 17.93 -18.26 9.35
CA VAL A 10 19.06 -18.94 8.72
C VAL A 10 18.88 -18.83 7.21
N SER A 11 19.56 -17.87 6.57
CA SER A 11 19.82 -17.94 5.14
C SER A 11 20.92 -18.99 4.92
N THR A 12 20.56 -20.20 4.52
CA THR A 12 21.53 -21.21 4.10
C THR A 12 22.10 -20.81 2.74
N GLY A 13 23.26 -20.15 2.78
CA GLY A 13 24.11 -19.94 1.61
C GLY A 13 24.68 -21.27 1.14
N LEU A 14 24.15 -21.79 0.04
CA LEU A 14 24.82 -22.83 -0.74
C LEU A 14 25.68 -22.13 -1.81
N CYS A 15 26.99 -22.27 -1.62
CA CYS A 15 28.02 -21.92 -2.59
C CYS A 15 27.73 -22.56 -3.96
N SER A 16 27.58 -21.75 -5.00
CA SER A 16 28.01 -22.13 -6.34
C SER A 16 29.00 -21.08 -6.85
N LYS A 17 30.19 -21.57 -7.20
CA LYS A 17 31.28 -20.77 -7.75
C LYS A 17 30.94 -20.33 -9.17
N SER A 18 31.10 -19.04 -9.41
CA SER A 18 31.72 -18.40 -10.59
C SER A 18 31.42 -19.00 -11.98
N VAL A 19 30.66 -18.26 -12.80
CA VAL A 19 31.11 -17.79 -14.13
C VAL A 19 30.43 -16.45 -14.40
N LEU A 20 31.18 -15.35 -14.33
CA LEU A 20 30.76 -14.03 -14.78
C LEU A 20 31.04 -13.95 -16.29
N ILE A 21 30.03 -14.12 -17.13
CA ILE A 21 30.14 -13.76 -18.56
C ILE A 21 29.66 -12.32 -18.70
N LEU A 22 30.61 -11.40 -18.76
CA LEU A 22 30.41 -10.02 -19.21
C LEU A 22 30.06 -10.03 -20.70
N LEU A 23 28.79 -9.79 -21.02
CA LEU A 23 28.36 -9.38 -22.35
C LEU A 23 27.98 -7.90 -22.29
N CYS A 24 28.96 -7.05 -22.56
CA CYS A 24 28.76 -5.66 -22.95
C CYS A 24 28.25 -5.64 -24.40
N SER A 25 27.04 -5.09 -24.60
CA SER A 25 26.55 -4.71 -25.92
C SER A 25 26.70 -3.20 -26.06
N GLY A 26 27.53 -2.81 -27.03
CA GLY A 26 28.09 -1.48 -27.18
C GLY A 26 27.13 -0.38 -27.64
N LEU A 27 27.41 0.82 -27.14
CA LEU A 27 27.12 2.08 -27.81
C LEU A 27 28.15 2.27 -28.92
N ILE A 28 27.68 2.28 -30.17
CA ILE A 28 28.47 2.67 -31.34
C ILE A 28 28.44 4.20 -31.41
N ALA A 29 29.60 4.82 -31.20
CA ALA A 29 29.90 6.16 -31.70
C ALA A 29 31.25 6.10 -32.41
N CYS A 30 31.21 5.94 -33.74
CA CYS A 30 32.34 6.18 -34.62
C CYS A 30 32.38 7.67 -34.97
N GLY A 31 33.55 8.28 -34.83
CA GLY A 31 33.82 9.65 -35.26
C GLY A 31 35.20 10.10 -34.83
N GLY A 32 36.23 9.42 -35.35
CA GLY A 32 37.63 9.73 -35.09
C GLY A 32 38.13 10.99 -35.80
N GLY A 33 39.21 11.55 -35.27
CA GLY A 33 39.96 12.65 -35.87
C GLY A 33 41.17 13.00 -35.03
N SER A 34 42.25 12.23 -35.19
CA SER A 34 43.56 12.42 -34.56
C SER A 34 44.26 13.71 -35.00
N SER A 35 44.93 14.39 -34.06
CA SER A 35 46.22 15.06 -34.32
C SER A 35 46.91 15.49 -33.02
N GLY A 36 48.23 15.27 -32.97
CA GLY A 36 49.16 16.08 -32.17
C GLY A 36 49.62 15.49 -30.84
N THR A 37 50.64 14.64 -30.89
CA THR A 37 51.51 14.36 -29.75
C THR A 37 52.30 15.61 -29.35
N THR A 38 52.17 16.06 -28.10
CA THR A 38 53.25 16.78 -27.38
C THR A 38 53.25 16.32 -25.93
N ARG A 39 54.33 15.63 -25.54
CA ARG A 39 54.72 15.47 -24.14
C ARG A 39 55.17 16.84 -23.62
N ILE A 40 54.60 17.29 -22.51
CA ILE A 40 55.22 18.28 -21.63
C ILE A 40 55.34 17.61 -20.26
N SER A 41 56.57 17.63 -19.74
CA SER A 41 56.95 17.17 -18.42
C SER A 41 56.75 18.26 -17.37
N ASP A 42 56.51 17.79 -16.15
CA ASP A 42 56.77 18.39 -14.83
C ASP A 42 55.85 19.49 -14.25
N ASP A 43 55.39 19.14 -13.05
CA ASP A 43 54.95 19.94 -11.91
C ASP A 43 54.03 21.14 -12.17
N ASN A 44 52.73 20.86 -12.05
CA ASN A 44 51.82 21.81 -11.42
C ASN A 44 50.75 21.05 -10.64
N THR A 45 50.68 21.34 -9.34
CA THR A 45 49.60 21.00 -8.42
C THR A 45 48.24 21.19 -9.09
N GLN A 46 47.64 20.10 -9.53
CA GLN A 46 46.26 20.10 -9.99
C GLN A 46 45.40 20.29 -8.73
N PRO A 47 44.58 21.36 -8.62
CA PRO A 47 43.59 21.43 -7.56
C PRO A 47 42.73 20.18 -7.73
N GLY A 48 42.63 19.39 -6.66
CA GLY A 48 41.93 18.11 -6.70
C GLY A 48 40.61 18.33 -7.42
N THR A 49 40.45 17.68 -8.58
CA THR A 49 39.18 17.63 -9.26
C THR A 49 38.23 16.88 -8.34
N THR A 50 37.59 17.62 -7.43
CA THR A 50 36.42 17.15 -6.71
C THR A 50 35.40 16.86 -7.79
N THR A 51 35.23 15.58 -8.11
CA THR A 51 34.08 15.11 -8.88
C THR A 51 32.85 15.84 -8.33
N PRO A 52 32.06 16.55 -9.16
CA PRO A 52 30.90 17.27 -8.67
C PRO A 52 30.06 16.33 -7.81
N GLU A 53 29.80 16.73 -6.57
CA GLU A 53 28.95 15.92 -5.70
C GLU A 53 27.61 15.74 -6.41
N SER A 54 27.22 14.49 -6.62
CA SER A 54 25.93 14.21 -7.24
C SER A 54 24.85 14.73 -6.30
N VAL A 55 23.93 15.52 -6.83
CA VAL A 55 22.80 16.09 -6.09
C VAL A 55 21.49 15.61 -6.68
N PHE A 56 20.45 15.49 -5.84
CA PHE A 56 19.07 15.30 -6.30
C PHE A 56 18.19 16.51 -5.99
N LYS A 57 17.07 16.54 -6.73
CA LYS A 57 16.00 17.52 -6.62
C LYS A 57 14.72 16.85 -6.15
N ILE A 58 14.02 17.47 -5.21
CA ILE A 58 12.70 17.05 -4.77
C ILE A 58 11.71 18.13 -5.22
N SER A 59 10.76 17.73 -6.05
CA SER A 59 9.65 18.57 -6.50
C SER A 59 8.37 18.02 -5.91
N VAL A 60 7.77 18.76 -4.98
CA VAL A 60 6.44 18.46 -4.43
C VAL A 60 5.42 19.33 -5.15
N ARG A 61 4.37 18.70 -5.68
CA ARG A 61 3.28 19.34 -6.41
C ARG A 61 1.94 19.10 -5.72
N MET A 62 1.17 20.17 -5.64
CA MET A 62 -0.22 20.22 -5.20
C MET A 62 -1.05 20.55 -6.44
N PRO A 63 -1.79 19.59 -7.02
CA PRO A 63 -2.58 19.86 -8.21
C PRO A 63 -3.66 20.92 -8.01
N MET A 64 -4.16 21.07 -6.79
CA MET A 64 -5.12 22.11 -6.43
C MET A 64 -4.37 23.32 -5.86
N GLN A 65 -4.82 24.52 -6.19
CA GLN A 65 -4.29 25.72 -5.55
C GLN A 65 -4.58 25.67 -4.06
N VAL A 66 -3.54 25.85 -3.23
CA VAL A 66 -3.65 25.94 -1.78
C VAL A 66 -3.26 27.34 -1.33
N LYS A 67 -3.86 27.82 -0.24
CA LYS A 67 -3.49 29.08 0.41
C LYS A 67 -3.43 28.89 1.92
N ASN A 68 -2.46 29.55 2.55
CA ASN A 68 -2.24 29.63 4.00
C ASN A 68 -2.18 28.26 4.69
N ALA A 69 -1.62 27.24 4.05
CA ALA A 69 -1.45 25.90 4.63
C ALA A 69 -0.04 25.72 5.18
N HIS A 70 0.17 24.67 5.97
CA HIS A 70 1.49 24.25 6.40
C HIS A 70 1.99 23.13 5.48
N LEU A 71 3.10 23.35 4.79
CA LEU A 71 3.79 22.31 4.01
C LEU A 71 5.09 21.92 4.70
N HIS A 72 5.19 20.64 5.04
CA HIS A 72 6.34 20.03 5.71
C HIS A 72 6.92 18.90 4.85
N ILE A 73 8.22 18.97 4.57
CA ILE A 73 8.96 17.95 3.82
C ILE A 73 10.14 17.53 4.68
N GLN A 74 10.22 16.24 4.99
CA GLN A 74 11.23 15.72 5.89
C GLN A 74 11.72 14.35 5.44
N VAL A 75 13.02 14.14 5.62
CA VAL A 75 13.61 12.81 5.56
C VAL A 75 13.36 12.12 6.88
N VAL A 76 12.72 10.95 6.83
CA VAL A 76 12.37 10.18 8.03
C VAL A 76 13.64 9.82 8.82
N GLY A 77 13.63 10.10 10.11
CA GLY A 77 14.76 9.90 11.02
C GLY A 77 15.71 11.10 11.16
N ASP A 78 15.61 12.11 10.29
CA ASP A 78 16.42 13.33 10.41
C ASP A 78 15.72 14.34 11.33
N SER A 79 16.49 15.06 12.16
CA SER A 79 15.93 16.01 13.15
C SER A 79 15.46 17.35 12.56
N THR A 80 15.89 17.66 11.33
CA THR A 80 15.63 18.94 10.68
C THR A 80 14.87 18.70 9.38
N PRO A 81 13.75 19.38 9.14
CA PRO A 81 13.04 19.26 7.88
C PRO A 81 13.86 19.81 6.72
N LEU A 82 13.67 19.23 5.54
CA LEU A 82 14.23 19.75 4.30
C LEU A 82 13.51 21.02 3.85
N TYR A 83 12.22 21.13 4.17
CA TYR A 83 11.39 22.28 3.89
C TYR A 83 10.26 22.35 4.93
N ASP A 84 10.05 23.53 5.48
CA ASP A 84 8.99 23.80 6.46
C ASP A 84 8.44 25.20 6.20
N ASN A 85 7.23 25.28 5.66
CA ASN A 85 6.56 26.55 5.35
C ASN A 85 5.16 26.56 5.96
N GLN A 86 5.00 27.33 7.03
CA GLN A 86 3.76 27.47 7.80
C GLN A 86 2.66 28.27 7.09
N ASN A 87 2.99 29.00 6.02
CA ASN A 87 2.06 29.86 5.27
C ASN A 87 2.10 29.57 3.76
N PHE A 88 2.25 28.30 3.40
CA PHE A 88 2.33 27.85 2.02
C PHE A 88 1.09 28.25 1.22
N SER A 89 1.31 28.94 0.10
CA SER A 89 0.26 29.48 -0.78
C SER A 89 0.64 29.39 -2.26
N ASP A 90 0.99 28.18 -2.71
CA ASP A 90 1.43 27.93 -4.08
C ASP A 90 0.93 26.56 -4.59
N PHE A 91 1.41 26.14 -5.76
CA PHE A 91 1.19 24.82 -6.33
C PHE A 91 2.36 23.87 -6.14
N ASP A 92 3.56 24.38 -5.90
CA ASP A 92 4.76 23.56 -5.81
C ASP A 92 5.76 24.06 -4.78
N ALA A 93 6.59 23.13 -4.32
CA ALA A 93 7.76 23.39 -3.52
C ALA A 93 8.94 22.60 -4.10
N LEU A 94 10.07 23.30 -4.25
CA LEU A 94 11.30 22.73 -4.78
C LEU A 94 12.37 22.71 -3.69
N VAL A 95 12.95 21.54 -3.45
CA VAL A 95 14.15 21.37 -2.62
C VAL A 95 15.27 20.87 -3.50
N ASP A 96 16.27 21.73 -3.70
CA ASP A 96 17.40 21.50 -4.62
C ASP A 96 18.74 21.32 -3.87
N ASN A 97 19.75 20.84 -4.59
CA ASN A 97 21.14 20.73 -4.13
C ASN A 97 21.34 19.81 -2.90
N LEU A 98 20.52 18.76 -2.78
CA LEU A 98 20.67 17.78 -1.71
C LEU A 98 21.71 16.72 -2.08
N SER A 99 22.63 16.41 -1.17
CA SER A 99 23.72 15.45 -1.37
C SER A 99 23.21 14.01 -1.58
N VAL A 100 23.61 13.38 -2.70
CA VAL A 100 23.31 11.97 -2.97
C VAL A 100 23.86 11.05 -1.90
N LYS A 101 25.06 11.35 -1.41
CA LYS A 101 25.72 10.56 -0.37
C LYS A 101 24.91 10.52 0.92
N ASN A 102 24.20 11.60 1.26
CA ASN A 102 23.55 11.73 2.56
C ASN A 102 22.11 11.23 2.58
N TYR A 103 21.39 11.27 1.45
CA TYR A 103 19.96 10.93 1.44
C TYR A 103 19.53 9.83 0.48
N SER A 104 20.42 9.24 -0.33
CA SER A 104 20.06 8.12 -1.21
C SER A 104 19.44 6.96 -0.41
N ASN A 105 18.33 6.41 -0.93
CA ASN A 105 17.53 5.35 -0.32
C ASN A 105 16.94 5.67 1.06
N LYS A 106 16.95 6.94 1.49
CA LYS A 106 16.14 7.34 2.64
C LYS A 106 14.69 7.56 2.24
N LEU A 107 13.80 7.41 3.22
CA LEU A 107 12.38 7.69 3.05
C LEU A 107 12.12 9.18 3.25
N LEU A 108 11.41 9.77 2.31
CA LEU A 108 10.88 11.11 2.39
C LEU A 108 9.40 11.05 2.80
N SER A 109 9.01 11.92 3.72
CA SER A 109 7.62 12.20 4.07
C SER A 109 7.29 13.64 3.67
N VAL A 110 6.12 13.81 3.06
CA VAL A 110 5.55 15.08 2.67
C VAL A 110 4.17 15.17 3.30
N LYS A 111 3.91 16.27 4.01
CA LYS A 111 2.65 16.52 4.68
C LYS A 111 2.18 17.94 4.41
N LEU A 112 0.97 18.06 3.90
CA LEU A 112 0.26 19.33 3.75
C LEU A 112 -0.87 19.36 4.77
N THR A 113 -0.83 20.32 5.69
CA THR A 113 -1.81 20.49 6.76
C THR A 113 -2.59 21.79 6.58
N GLY A 114 -3.91 21.70 6.65
CA GLY A 114 -4.83 22.83 6.68
C GLY A 114 -4.91 23.45 8.08
N LEU A 115 -4.80 24.78 8.13
CA LEU A 115 -4.95 25.66 9.28
C LEU A 115 -6.33 26.36 9.23
N ASP A 116 -6.68 27.12 10.27
CA ASP A 116 -8.00 27.77 10.41
C ASP A 116 -8.40 28.69 9.23
N HIS A 117 -7.41 29.24 8.51
CA HIS A 117 -7.63 30.12 7.36
C HIS A 117 -7.11 29.55 6.04
N SER A 118 -6.81 28.25 6.02
CA SER A 118 -6.38 27.58 4.80
C SER A 118 -7.55 27.38 3.85
N THR A 119 -7.26 27.52 2.56
CA THR A 119 -8.22 27.18 1.50
C THR A 119 -7.56 26.33 0.43
N MET A 120 -8.35 25.46 -0.19
CA MET A 120 -7.94 24.64 -1.33
C MET A 120 -8.92 24.82 -2.47
N PHE A 121 -8.44 24.82 -3.72
CA PHE A 121 -9.33 24.85 -4.88
C PHE A 121 -10.02 23.51 -5.03
N ASP A 122 -11.35 23.52 -5.03
CA ASP A 122 -12.16 22.35 -5.29
C ASP A 122 -12.54 22.32 -6.78
N PRO A 123 -12.14 21.28 -7.54
CA PRO A 123 -12.41 21.22 -8.98
C PRO A 123 -13.86 20.85 -9.30
N ILE A 124 -14.63 20.34 -8.34
CA ILE A 124 -16.06 20.03 -8.50
C ILE A 124 -16.90 21.27 -8.22
N LEU A 125 -16.62 21.96 -7.10
CA LEU A 125 -17.30 23.20 -6.71
C LEU A 125 -16.76 24.43 -7.47
N LYS A 126 -15.63 24.29 -8.16
CA LYS A 126 -14.98 25.29 -9.03
C LYS A 126 -14.62 26.59 -8.30
N ARG A 127 -14.25 26.49 -7.02
CA ARG A 127 -13.89 27.63 -6.17
C ARG A 127 -12.93 27.20 -5.06
N LEU A 128 -12.28 28.18 -4.43
CA LEU A 128 -11.57 27.95 -3.18
C LEU A 128 -12.59 27.64 -2.07
N VAL A 129 -12.34 26.57 -1.33
CA VAL A 129 -13.14 26.13 -0.19
C VAL A 129 -12.24 25.96 1.04
N PRO A 130 -12.79 25.93 2.26
CA PRO A 130 -12.01 25.69 3.47
C PRO A 130 -11.21 24.38 3.37
N PHE A 131 -9.99 24.40 3.90
CA PHE A 131 -9.11 23.23 3.95
C PHE A 131 -8.73 22.96 5.40
N HIS A 132 -9.37 21.95 6.01
CA HIS A 132 -9.16 21.54 7.40
C HIS A 132 -8.87 20.04 7.44
N GLY A 133 -7.59 19.68 7.48
CA GLY A 133 -7.16 18.29 7.45
C GLY A 133 -5.77 18.15 6.87
N GLU A 134 -5.43 16.94 6.47
CA GLU A 134 -4.08 16.60 6.02
C GLU A 134 -4.11 15.79 4.73
N ILE A 135 -3.13 16.03 3.87
CA ILE A 135 -2.83 15.18 2.72
C ILE A 135 -1.35 14.83 2.79
N ASN A 136 -1.07 13.54 2.72
CA ASN A 136 0.26 12.98 2.89
C ASN A 136 0.75 12.32 1.60
N ALA A 137 2.06 12.24 1.51
CA ALA A 137 2.75 11.37 0.58
C ALA A 137 4.07 10.91 1.17
N ILE A 138 4.55 9.79 0.67
CA ILE A 138 5.87 9.25 0.99
C ILE A 138 6.55 8.77 -0.29
N ALA A 139 7.87 8.89 -0.33
CA ALA A 139 8.67 8.45 -1.47
C ALA A 139 10.05 7.99 -1.02
N MET A 140 10.63 7.01 -1.71
CA MET A 140 12.04 6.68 -1.55
C MET A 140 12.88 7.66 -2.37
N ILE A 141 13.95 8.20 -1.77
CA ILE A 141 14.89 9.07 -2.47
C ILE A 141 15.77 8.21 -3.39
N GLN A 142 15.37 8.10 -4.65
CA GLN A 142 16.05 7.31 -5.68
C GLN A 142 16.12 8.11 -6.99
N GLY A 143 17.24 7.99 -7.70
CA GLY A 143 17.48 8.76 -8.93
C GLY A 143 17.91 10.21 -8.66
N SER A 144 17.90 11.04 -9.71
CA SER A 144 18.31 12.45 -9.65
C SER A 144 17.16 13.42 -9.38
N THR A 145 15.92 13.00 -9.64
CA THR A 145 14.71 13.83 -9.44
C THR A 145 13.63 12.97 -8.80
N ILE A 146 13.03 13.49 -7.74
CA ILE A 146 11.91 12.89 -7.03
C ILE A 146 10.70 13.82 -7.18
N ASP A 147 9.73 13.39 -7.97
CA ASP A 147 8.47 14.12 -8.19
C ASP A 147 7.36 13.50 -7.35
N ILE A 148 6.73 14.32 -6.50
CA ILE A 148 5.66 13.89 -5.59
C ILE A 148 4.44 14.74 -5.86
N THR A 149 3.31 14.08 -6.08
CA THR A 149 2.01 14.75 -6.25
C THR A 149 1.14 14.44 -5.04
N LEU A 150 0.76 15.47 -4.27
CA LEU A 150 -0.20 15.33 -3.19
C LEU A 150 -1.61 15.20 -3.77
N SER A 151 -2.23 14.03 -3.54
CA SER A 151 -3.54 13.69 -4.11
C SER A 151 -4.26 12.60 -3.30
N PRO A 152 -5.55 12.34 -3.54
CA PRO A 152 -6.22 11.17 -2.95
C PRO A 152 -5.48 9.85 -3.17
N PHE A 153 -4.77 9.71 -4.29
CA PHE A 153 -3.94 8.54 -4.57
C PHE A 153 -2.69 8.48 -3.69
N SER A 154 -2.01 9.60 -3.45
CA SER A 154 -0.82 9.61 -2.57
C SER A 154 -1.20 9.38 -1.11
N GLU A 155 -2.34 9.90 -0.67
CA GLU A 155 -2.88 9.66 0.67
C GLU A 155 -3.22 8.17 0.87
N ALA A 156 -3.93 7.56 -0.08
CA ALA A 156 -4.23 6.13 -0.02
C ALA A 156 -2.95 5.26 0.00
N ILE A 157 -1.94 5.62 -0.80
CA ILE A 157 -0.64 4.94 -0.76
C ILE A 157 0.05 5.11 0.59
N TYR A 158 0.04 6.32 1.15
CA TYR A 158 0.61 6.60 2.46
C TYR A 158 -0.03 5.72 3.53
N GLN A 159 -1.35 5.78 3.68
CA GLN A 159 -2.10 5.02 4.68
C GLN A 159 -1.90 3.51 4.53
N ARG A 160 -1.97 2.98 3.30
CA ARG A 160 -1.70 1.56 3.04
C ARG A 160 -0.26 1.16 3.38
N THR A 161 0.70 2.03 3.11
CA THR A 161 2.11 1.76 3.43
C THR A 161 2.35 1.70 4.93
N LEU A 162 1.66 2.53 5.73
CA LEU A 162 1.72 2.47 7.19
C LEU A 162 1.33 1.08 7.69
N VAL A 163 0.18 0.58 7.26
CA VAL A 163 -0.33 -0.74 7.65
C VAL A 163 0.63 -1.84 7.22
N ARG A 164 1.09 -1.81 5.96
CA ARG A 164 2.10 -2.76 5.43
C ARG A 164 3.39 -2.79 6.26
N ALA A 165 3.80 -1.66 6.81
CA ALA A 165 4.96 -1.56 7.69
C ALA A 165 4.69 -1.99 9.15
N GLY A 166 3.47 -2.41 9.47
CA GLY A 166 3.07 -2.87 10.79
C GLY A 166 2.50 -1.78 11.71
N ASN A 167 2.21 -0.58 11.20
CA ASN A 167 1.51 0.45 11.96
C ASN A 167 0.01 0.14 11.98
N LEU A 168 -0.44 -0.60 12.99
CA LEU A 168 -1.85 -0.94 13.22
C LEU A 168 -2.64 0.20 13.88
N ASP A 169 -1.96 1.25 14.36
CA ASP A 169 -2.56 2.53 14.73
C ASP A 169 -1.97 3.63 13.83
N PRO A 170 -2.63 3.97 12.71
CA PRO A 170 -2.14 4.98 11.79
C PRO A 170 -2.01 6.38 12.41
N SER A 171 -2.71 6.66 13.51
CA SER A 171 -2.66 7.97 14.18
C SER A 171 -1.35 8.19 14.97
N HIS A 172 -0.67 7.10 15.34
CA HIS A 172 0.62 7.12 16.04
C HIS A 172 1.68 6.33 15.26
N ALA A 173 1.73 6.54 13.95
CA ALA A 173 2.61 5.77 13.08
C ALA A 173 4.10 6.06 13.31
N ASP A 174 4.90 5.00 13.38
CA ASP A 174 6.36 5.04 13.29
C ASP A 174 6.78 4.84 11.83
N LEU A 175 7.16 5.95 11.19
CA LEU A 175 7.60 5.95 9.79
C LEU A 175 8.97 5.27 9.60
N THR A 176 9.74 5.04 10.67
CA THR A 176 11.06 4.38 10.57
C THR A 176 10.94 2.89 10.23
N LEU A 177 9.75 2.30 10.40
CA LEU A 177 9.44 0.92 10.05
C LEU A 177 9.21 0.71 8.54
N ILE A 178 9.10 1.79 7.76
CA ILE A 178 8.75 1.71 6.34
C ILE A 178 9.99 1.39 5.50
N GLU A 179 9.87 0.36 4.67
CA GLU A 179 10.84 -0.04 3.66
C GLU A 179 10.29 0.16 2.24
N ALA A 180 11.16 0.20 1.24
CA ALA A 180 10.78 0.36 -0.17
C ALA A 180 9.76 -0.68 -0.66
N LYS A 181 9.82 -1.91 -0.13
CA LYS A 181 8.88 -2.99 -0.49
C LYS A 181 7.45 -2.67 -0.04
N HIS A 182 7.26 -2.05 1.12
CA HIS A 182 5.94 -1.67 1.64
C HIS A 182 5.30 -0.64 0.70
N LEU A 183 6.07 0.39 0.33
CA LEU A 183 5.63 1.43 -0.60
C LEU A 183 5.29 0.88 -2.00
N SER A 184 6.16 0.02 -2.54
CA SER A 184 5.95 -0.58 -3.86
C SER A 184 4.68 -1.42 -3.90
N LYS A 185 4.42 -2.22 -2.85
CA LYS A 185 3.23 -3.07 -2.76
C LYS A 185 1.97 -2.24 -2.57
N ALA A 186 2.00 -1.27 -1.64
CA ALA A 186 0.90 -0.33 -1.42
C ALA A 186 0.50 0.41 -2.71
N ARG A 187 1.48 0.93 -3.46
CA ARG A 187 1.23 1.57 -4.75
C ARG A 187 0.56 0.63 -5.75
N SER A 188 1.01 -0.62 -5.85
CA SER A 188 0.40 -1.60 -6.75
C SER A 188 -1.05 -1.90 -6.38
N GLU A 189 -1.35 -2.06 -5.08
CA GLU A 189 -2.70 -2.36 -4.58
C GLU A 189 -3.66 -1.19 -4.79
N VAL A 190 -3.25 0.02 -4.36
CA VAL A 190 -4.04 1.24 -4.52
C VAL A 190 -4.27 1.54 -6.00
N ASN A 191 -3.25 1.39 -6.85
CA ASN A 191 -3.40 1.60 -8.29
C ASN A 191 -4.36 0.59 -8.95
N ALA A 192 -4.35 -0.67 -8.49
CA ALA A 192 -5.31 -1.66 -8.95
C ALA A 192 -6.74 -1.32 -8.50
N SER A 193 -6.95 -0.94 -7.23
CA SER A 193 -8.28 -0.59 -6.70
C SER A 193 -8.87 0.65 -7.37
N LEU A 194 -8.04 1.68 -7.61
CA LEU A 194 -8.44 2.95 -8.21
C LEU A 194 -8.32 2.96 -9.74
N ASN A 195 -7.88 1.85 -10.35
CA ASN A 195 -7.69 1.68 -11.79
C ASN A 195 -6.92 2.85 -12.45
N GLY A 196 -5.86 3.32 -11.78
CA GLY A 196 -5.02 4.43 -12.24
C GLY A 196 -5.53 5.84 -11.93
N ALA A 197 -6.69 6.02 -11.30
CA ALA A 197 -7.18 7.35 -10.94
C ALA A 197 -6.12 8.14 -10.15
N PHE A 198 -5.85 9.37 -10.59
CA PHE A 198 -4.81 10.28 -10.10
C PHE A 198 -3.33 9.84 -10.27
N ASP A 199 -3.03 8.63 -10.77
CA ASP A 199 -1.66 8.19 -11.06
C ASP A 199 -1.13 8.87 -12.33
N ALA A 200 -0.77 10.15 -12.25
CA ALA A 200 -0.23 10.92 -13.37
C ALA A 200 1.09 11.59 -12.99
N THR A 201 2.11 11.39 -13.84
CA THR A 201 3.43 12.02 -13.65
C THR A 201 3.42 13.53 -13.91
N GLN A 202 2.44 14.01 -14.67
CA GLN A 202 2.26 15.42 -14.99
C GLN A 202 0.82 15.82 -14.72
N PHE A 203 0.47 15.92 -13.44
CA PHE A 203 -0.85 16.41 -13.05
C PHE A 203 -0.94 17.93 -13.31
N PRO A 204 -1.99 18.43 -14.00
CA PRO A 204 -2.22 19.85 -14.23
C PRO A 204 -2.48 20.62 -12.94
N LEU A 205 -2.29 21.94 -13.00
CA LEU A 205 -2.54 22.84 -11.88
C LEU A 205 -3.93 23.46 -12.02
N PHE A 206 -4.75 23.35 -10.98
CA PHE A 206 -6.12 23.84 -10.96
C PHE A 206 -6.32 24.97 -9.94
N ASN A 207 -6.68 26.14 -10.44
CA ASN A 207 -7.10 27.32 -9.66
C ASN A 207 -8.43 27.92 -10.14
N THR A 208 -8.92 27.48 -11.30
CA THR A 208 -10.07 28.06 -11.99
C THR A 208 -10.81 26.99 -12.80
N ASP A 209 -12.08 27.22 -13.12
CA ASP A 209 -12.79 26.38 -14.08
C ASP A 209 -12.06 26.27 -15.44
N GLN A 210 -11.43 27.36 -15.88
CA GLN A 210 -10.69 27.39 -17.13
C GLN A 210 -9.50 26.42 -17.13
N SER A 211 -8.79 26.29 -16.00
CA SER A 211 -7.66 25.37 -15.90
C SER A 211 -8.04 23.90 -16.13
N ILE A 212 -9.26 23.50 -15.77
CA ILE A 212 -9.80 22.14 -16.03
C ILE A 212 -10.09 21.96 -17.52
N ARG A 213 -10.66 22.98 -18.18
CA ARG A 213 -10.97 22.95 -19.61
C ARG A 213 -9.71 22.85 -20.48
N LEU A 214 -8.59 23.39 -20.00
CA LEU A 214 -7.30 23.40 -20.70
C LEU A 214 -6.55 22.06 -20.66
N VAL A 215 -7.06 21.06 -19.94
CA VAL A 215 -6.48 19.71 -19.96
C VAL A 215 -6.74 19.06 -21.31
N GLN A 216 -5.71 18.95 -22.15
CA GLN A 216 -5.83 18.47 -23.53
C GLN A 216 -5.09 17.15 -23.76
N TYR A 217 -5.77 16.21 -24.43
CA TYR A 217 -5.23 14.89 -24.75
C TYR A 217 -3.98 14.97 -25.65
N SER A 218 -3.96 15.91 -26.60
CA SER A 218 -2.85 16.11 -27.55
C SER A 218 -1.53 16.55 -26.90
N THR A 219 -1.58 17.05 -25.67
CA THR A 219 -0.41 17.63 -24.98
C THR A 219 0.21 16.69 -23.95
N MET A 220 -0.38 15.52 -23.72
CA MET A 220 0.08 14.56 -22.71
C MET A 220 -0.11 13.12 -23.16
N SER A 221 0.45 12.17 -22.39
CA SER A 221 0.25 10.75 -22.70
C SER A 221 -1.21 10.34 -22.49
N SER A 222 -1.67 9.36 -23.27
CA SER A 222 -3.02 8.81 -23.12
C SER A 222 -3.30 8.34 -21.69
N ARG A 223 -2.30 7.73 -21.05
CA ARG A 223 -2.40 7.26 -19.66
C ARG A 223 -2.61 8.43 -18.70
N ASN A 224 -1.79 9.49 -18.79
CA ASN A 224 -1.94 10.65 -17.90
C ASN A 224 -3.32 11.29 -18.08
N TYR A 225 -3.77 11.51 -19.32
CA TYR A 225 -5.08 12.10 -19.58
C TYR A 225 -6.22 11.28 -18.97
N ILE A 226 -6.21 9.96 -19.19
CA ILE A 226 -7.21 9.04 -18.63
C ILE A 226 -7.16 9.06 -17.10
N ASN A 227 -5.97 8.97 -16.50
CA ASN A 227 -5.79 8.91 -15.06
C ASN A 227 -6.23 10.21 -14.36
N ILE A 228 -5.97 11.38 -14.99
CA ILE A 228 -6.44 12.69 -14.52
C ILE A 228 -7.97 12.76 -14.56
N PHE A 229 -8.59 12.47 -15.71
CA PHE A 229 -10.04 12.57 -15.83
C PHE A 229 -10.79 11.49 -15.05
N THR A 230 -10.22 10.31 -14.87
CA THR A 230 -10.78 9.27 -13.98
C THR A 230 -10.71 9.72 -12.52
N GLY A 231 -9.62 10.38 -12.09
CA GLY A 231 -9.55 11.02 -10.77
C GLY A 231 -10.58 12.13 -10.58
N LEU A 232 -10.75 13.02 -11.56
CA LEU A 232 -11.80 14.04 -11.56
C LEU A 232 -13.21 13.42 -11.59
N GLY A 233 -13.38 12.30 -12.30
CA GLY A 233 -14.60 11.51 -12.29
C GLY A 233 -14.90 10.89 -10.93
N LEU A 234 -13.87 10.47 -10.17
CA LEU A 234 -14.02 9.94 -8.82
C LEU A 234 -14.44 11.04 -7.83
N LEU A 235 -13.90 12.25 -7.98
CA LEU A 235 -14.38 13.43 -7.23
C LEU A 235 -15.84 13.77 -7.57
N ASN A 236 -16.21 13.74 -8.86
CA ASN A 236 -17.60 13.94 -9.27
C ASN A 236 -18.53 12.84 -8.74
N TYR A 237 -18.05 11.60 -8.70
CA TYR A 237 -18.79 10.48 -8.12
C TYR A 237 -18.98 10.65 -6.61
N TRP A 238 -17.93 11.04 -5.88
CA TRP A 238 -18.01 11.39 -4.46
C TRP A 238 -19.08 12.44 -4.20
N PHE A 239 -19.02 13.57 -4.89
CA PHE A 239 -19.97 14.67 -4.70
C PHE A 239 -21.41 14.26 -5.00
N LYS A 240 -21.64 13.35 -5.96
CA LYS A 240 -22.98 12.82 -6.23
C LYS A 240 -23.53 11.94 -5.10
N GLN A 241 -22.66 11.23 -4.38
CA GLN A 241 -23.04 10.43 -3.22
C GLN A 241 -23.18 11.28 -1.95
N TYR A 242 -22.34 12.30 -1.83
CA TYR A 242 -22.21 13.18 -0.67
C TYR A 242 -22.32 14.66 -1.09
N PRO A 243 -23.53 15.15 -1.46
CA PRO A 243 -23.72 16.49 -2.01
C PRO A 243 -23.44 17.63 -1.03
N GLU A 244 -23.40 17.33 0.27
CA GLU A 244 -23.08 18.28 1.34
C GLU A 244 -21.56 18.46 1.55
N SER A 245 -20.74 17.80 0.72
CA SER A 245 -19.28 17.91 0.74
C SER A 245 -18.84 19.38 0.67
N GLN A 246 -18.01 19.79 1.63
CA GLN A 246 -17.47 21.14 1.69
C GLN A 246 -16.12 21.23 0.99
N ASN A 247 -15.37 20.13 0.96
CA ASN A 247 -14.11 20.00 0.25
C ASN A 247 -13.99 18.57 -0.32
N THR A 248 -14.45 18.40 -1.55
CA THR A 248 -14.52 17.09 -2.22
C THR A 248 -13.15 16.47 -2.42
N TYR A 249 -12.10 17.27 -2.62
CA TYR A 249 -10.73 16.76 -2.78
C TYR A 249 -10.18 16.14 -1.50
N LEU A 250 -10.30 16.85 -0.38
CA LEU A 250 -9.83 16.39 0.92
C LEU A 250 -10.68 15.23 1.44
N GLU A 251 -12.00 15.36 1.41
CA GLU A 251 -12.90 14.33 1.94
C GLU A 251 -12.73 13.00 1.19
N LEU A 252 -12.58 13.05 -0.14
CA LEU A 252 -12.27 11.85 -0.92
C LEU A 252 -10.89 11.29 -0.54
N ALA A 253 -9.87 12.12 -0.35
CA ALA A 253 -8.54 11.66 0.07
C ALA A 253 -8.57 10.94 1.42
N GLN A 254 -9.30 11.47 2.40
CA GLN A 254 -9.45 10.88 3.73
C GLN A 254 -10.25 9.58 3.69
N SER A 255 -11.34 9.55 2.92
CA SER A 255 -12.16 8.35 2.76
C SER A 255 -11.37 7.22 2.07
N LEU A 256 -10.76 7.50 0.92
CA LEU A 256 -9.92 6.51 0.22
C LEU A 256 -8.72 6.09 1.08
N GLY A 257 -8.12 7.04 1.80
CA GLY A 257 -7.04 6.79 2.74
C GLY A 257 -7.43 5.78 3.81
N THR A 258 -8.67 5.82 4.29
CA THR A 258 -9.18 4.91 5.32
C THR A 258 -9.59 3.55 4.73
N ASP A 259 -10.43 3.55 3.69
CA ASP A 259 -10.93 2.34 3.01
C ASP A 259 -9.75 1.46 2.52
N LEU A 260 -8.74 2.07 1.88
CA LEU A 260 -7.62 1.33 1.30
C LEU A 260 -6.52 0.93 2.30
N ARG A 261 -6.71 1.10 3.62
CA ARG A 261 -5.73 0.67 4.63
C ARG A 261 -5.46 -0.83 4.59
N ASP A 262 -6.49 -1.62 4.35
CA ASP A 262 -6.37 -3.08 4.19
C ASP A 262 -5.98 -3.49 2.76
N GLY A 263 -5.99 -2.53 1.83
CA GLY A 263 -5.63 -2.67 0.42
C GLY A 263 -6.82 -2.85 -0.51
N SER A 264 -8.05 -2.93 -0.03
CA SER A 264 -9.26 -3.08 -0.83
C SER A 264 -10.07 -1.78 -0.86
N LEU A 265 -10.90 -1.62 -1.90
CA LEU A 265 -11.88 -0.53 -1.96
C LEU A 265 -13.24 -1.19 -1.80
N ASP A 266 -13.66 -1.38 -0.56
CA ASP A 266 -14.79 -2.24 -0.19
C ASP A 266 -15.64 -1.70 0.96
N GLY A 267 -15.34 -0.49 1.42
CA GLY A 267 -16.02 0.21 2.49
C GLY A 267 -15.65 -0.30 3.87
N ARG A 268 -14.49 -0.93 4.03
CA ARG A 268 -14.02 -1.50 5.30
C ARG A 268 -12.57 -1.14 5.56
N THR A 269 -12.16 -1.39 6.80
CA THR A 269 -10.78 -1.30 7.27
C THR A 269 -10.33 -2.68 7.78
N PHE A 270 -9.08 -2.79 8.24
CA PHE A 270 -8.61 -3.98 8.92
C PHE A 270 -9.18 -4.11 10.34
N THR A 271 -9.11 -5.31 10.93
CA THR A 271 -9.73 -5.56 12.24
C THR A 271 -9.14 -4.68 13.34
N GLY A 272 -9.99 -4.02 14.12
CA GLY A 272 -9.58 -3.15 15.23
C GLY A 272 -9.33 -1.68 14.84
N ASP A 273 -9.34 -1.34 13.55
CA ASP A 273 -9.40 0.05 13.10
C ASP A 273 -10.86 0.53 13.10
N ASN A 274 -11.21 1.35 14.08
CA ASN A 274 -12.56 1.91 14.26
C ASN A 274 -12.67 3.34 13.72
N THR A 275 -11.83 3.73 12.76
CA THR A 275 -11.91 5.05 12.13
C THR A 275 -13.25 5.20 11.40
N ASP A 276 -14.07 6.15 11.81
CA ASP A 276 -15.31 6.49 11.11
C ASP A 276 -15.01 7.18 9.78
N PHE A 277 -15.62 6.71 8.69
CA PHE A 277 -15.50 7.31 7.37
C PHE A 277 -16.73 7.03 6.49
N SER A 278 -16.87 7.81 5.42
CA SER A 278 -17.93 7.62 4.42
C SER A 278 -17.40 6.80 3.24
N PRO A 279 -17.87 5.56 3.01
CA PRO A 279 -17.34 4.70 1.96
C PRO A 279 -17.91 5.04 0.58
N LEU A 280 -17.14 4.81 -0.50
CA LEU A 280 -17.65 4.96 -1.87
C LEU A 280 -18.53 3.79 -2.31
N ILE A 281 -18.30 2.62 -1.72
CA ILE A 281 -18.90 1.36 -2.10
C ILE A 281 -18.80 0.38 -0.93
N THR A 282 -19.69 -0.60 -0.87
CA THR A 282 -19.55 -1.75 0.03
C THR A 282 -19.45 -3.02 -0.79
N ALA A 283 -18.47 -3.86 -0.47
CA ALA A 283 -18.29 -5.15 -1.15
C ALA A 283 -18.58 -6.34 -0.21
N PRO A 284 -19.04 -7.49 -0.74
CA PRO A 284 -19.19 -8.71 0.05
C PRO A 284 -17.82 -9.24 0.49
N LYS A 285 -17.75 -9.84 1.69
CA LYS A 285 -16.56 -10.60 2.11
C LYS A 285 -16.53 -11.93 1.38
N ASN A 286 -15.35 -12.38 0.98
CA ASN A 286 -15.15 -13.77 0.63
C ASN A 286 -15.09 -14.60 1.92
N THR A 287 -16.14 -15.38 2.18
CA THR A 287 -16.21 -16.25 3.36
C THR A 287 -15.93 -17.70 3.04
N ASP A 288 -15.82 -18.11 1.78
CA ASP A 288 -15.65 -19.52 1.41
C ASP A 288 -14.21 -19.82 0.96
N PRO A 289 -13.43 -20.61 1.73
CA PRO A 289 -12.09 -21.00 1.34
C PRO A 289 -12.01 -21.79 0.03
N ALA A 290 -13.10 -22.39 -0.46
CA ALA A 290 -13.14 -23.02 -1.77
C ALA A 290 -13.07 -21.99 -2.93
N LEU A 291 -13.45 -20.74 -2.66
CA LEU A 291 -13.41 -19.63 -3.62
C LEU A 291 -12.11 -18.83 -3.55
N ASN A 292 -11.10 -19.29 -2.80
CA ASN A 292 -9.79 -18.65 -2.63
C ASN A 292 -8.89 -18.72 -3.88
N THR A 293 -9.47 -18.44 -5.05
CA THR A 293 -8.82 -18.36 -6.36
C THR A 293 -9.11 -17.01 -7.01
N LEU A 294 -8.36 -16.66 -8.06
CA LEU A 294 -8.54 -15.41 -8.79
C LEU A 294 -9.96 -15.32 -9.37
N LEU A 295 -10.45 -16.42 -9.95
CA LEU A 295 -11.78 -16.48 -10.54
C LEU A 295 -12.88 -16.53 -9.48
N GLY A 296 -12.69 -17.28 -8.39
CA GLY A 296 -13.69 -17.39 -7.30
C GLY A 296 -13.93 -16.06 -6.59
N ILE A 297 -12.86 -15.38 -6.19
CA ILE A 297 -12.93 -14.01 -5.64
C ILE A 297 -13.46 -13.05 -6.70
N GLY A 298 -12.97 -13.16 -7.94
CA GLY A 298 -13.41 -12.33 -9.05
C GLY A 298 -14.92 -12.36 -9.30
N GLU A 299 -15.53 -13.54 -9.18
CA GLU A 299 -16.99 -13.73 -9.31
C GLU A 299 -17.73 -13.19 -8.09
N THR A 300 -17.23 -13.44 -6.87
CA THR A 300 -17.80 -12.90 -5.63
C THR A 300 -17.90 -11.37 -5.66
N GLN A 301 -16.88 -10.72 -6.21
CA GLN A 301 -16.80 -9.26 -6.30
C GLN A 301 -17.42 -8.67 -7.56
N LYS A 302 -17.93 -9.48 -8.49
CA LYS A 302 -18.30 -9.05 -9.85
C LYS A 302 -19.34 -7.94 -9.87
N THR A 303 -20.45 -8.11 -9.16
CA THR A 303 -21.54 -7.12 -9.14
C THR A 303 -21.05 -5.78 -8.59
N THR A 304 -20.30 -5.78 -7.49
CA THR A 304 -19.73 -4.56 -6.90
C THR A 304 -18.73 -3.89 -7.85
N ARG A 305 -17.80 -4.66 -8.42
CA ARG A 305 -16.78 -4.16 -9.35
C ARG A 305 -17.41 -3.52 -10.60
N GLU A 306 -18.36 -4.20 -11.22
CA GLU A 306 -19.04 -3.71 -12.43
C GLU A 306 -19.93 -2.49 -12.13
N SER A 307 -20.66 -2.50 -11.02
CA SER A 307 -21.51 -1.38 -10.61
C SER A 307 -20.67 -0.12 -10.37
N PHE A 308 -19.61 -0.22 -9.56
CA PHE A 308 -18.70 0.87 -9.28
C PHE A 308 -18.01 1.37 -10.56
N GLY A 309 -17.47 0.46 -11.38
CA GLY A 309 -16.80 0.83 -12.64
C GLY A 309 -17.73 1.55 -13.63
N ASN A 310 -18.99 1.12 -13.75
CA ASN A 310 -19.99 1.80 -14.57
C ASN A 310 -20.39 3.17 -14.01
N ALA A 311 -20.53 3.29 -12.69
CA ALA A 311 -20.81 4.57 -12.04
C ALA A 311 -19.64 5.56 -12.22
N LEU A 312 -18.40 5.10 -12.06
CA LEU A 312 -17.19 5.89 -12.30
C LEU A 312 -17.07 6.32 -13.76
N LYS A 313 -17.34 5.41 -14.72
CA LYS A 313 -17.40 5.78 -16.15
C LYS A 313 -18.40 6.90 -16.39
N THR A 314 -19.60 6.76 -15.86
CA THR A 314 -20.67 7.75 -16.00
C THR A 314 -20.26 9.09 -15.40
N ALA A 315 -19.72 9.10 -14.18
CA ALA A 315 -19.27 10.32 -13.52
C ALA A 315 -18.09 10.99 -14.24
N THR A 316 -17.17 10.21 -14.80
CA THR A 316 -16.02 10.69 -15.59
C THR A 316 -16.47 11.37 -16.88
N LEU A 317 -17.35 10.71 -17.65
CA LEU A 317 -17.84 11.26 -18.92
C LEU A 317 -18.73 12.48 -18.70
N ASP A 318 -19.56 12.47 -17.67
CA ASP A 318 -20.40 13.61 -17.28
C ASP A 318 -19.53 14.83 -16.90
N TYR A 319 -18.51 14.62 -16.08
CA TYR A 319 -17.59 15.69 -15.70
C TYR A 319 -16.80 16.22 -16.90
N ALA A 320 -16.32 15.34 -17.79
CA ALA A 320 -15.62 15.73 -19.01
C ALA A 320 -16.51 16.57 -19.94
N ASN A 321 -17.77 16.18 -20.14
CA ASN A 321 -18.73 16.93 -20.95
C ASN A 321 -19.07 18.30 -20.34
N THR A 322 -19.27 18.36 -19.02
CA THR A 322 -19.53 19.62 -18.29
C THR A 322 -18.34 20.59 -18.42
N ASN A 323 -17.14 20.06 -18.63
CA ASN A 323 -15.92 20.83 -18.91
C ASN A 323 -15.56 20.87 -20.41
N PHE A 324 -16.58 20.75 -21.27
CA PHE A 324 -16.55 21.02 -22.71
C PHE A 324 -15.60 20.14 -23.53
N GLN A 325 -15.15 19.02 -22.98
CA GLN A 325 -14.19 18.12 -23.65
C GLN A 325 -14.75 17.53 -24.96
N SER A 326 -16.08 17.38 -25.09
CA SER A 326 -16.72 16.96 -26.35
C SER A 326 -16.48 17.91 -27.52
N ILE A 327 -16.30 19.21 -27.24
CA ILE A 327 -16.13 20.25 -28.25
C ILE A 327 -14.65 20.54 -28.48
N ILE A 328 -13.89 20.72 -27.40
CA ILE A 328 -12.51 21.22 -27.47
C ILE A 328 -11.45 20.11 -27.51
N ASN A 329 -11.82 18.87 -27.18
CA ASN A 329 -10.89 17.75 -27.04
C ASN A 329 -11.59 16.40 -27.32
N SER A 330 -12.24 16.29 -28.48
CA SER A 330 -13.09 15.15 -28.85
C SER A 330 -12.33 13.82 -28.87
N GLU A 331 -11.04 13.81 -29.23
CA GLU A 331 -10.17 12.63 -29.15
C GLU A 331 -9.97 12.17 -27.70
N GLY A 332 -9.74 13.11 -26.78
CA GLY A 332 -9.66 12.82 -25.34
C GLY A 332 -10.96 12.24 -24.81
N LEU A 333 -12.11 12.80 -25.17
CA LEU A 333 -13.41 12.24 -24.78
C LEU A 333 -13.59 10.81 -25.33
N LYS A 334 -13.22 10.57 -26.58
CA LYS A 334 -13.26 9.22 -27.18
C LYS A 334 -12.35 8.23 -26.43
N ALA A 335 -11.17 8.66 -26.00
CA ALA A 335 -10.29 7.86 -25.16
C ALA A 335 -10.95 7.48 -23.83
N LEU A 336 -11.65 8.42 -23.17
CA LEU A 336 -12.39 8.15 -21.93
C LEU A 336 -13.59 7.21 -22.15
N GLN A 337 -14.28 7.30 -23.30
CA GLN A 337 -15.39 6.42 -23.62
C GLN A 337 -14.94 4.97 -23.85
N ASN A 338 -13.77 4.81 -24.45
CA ASN A 338 -13.15 3.52 -24.77
C ASN A 338 -12.37 2.91 -23.60
N PHE A 339 -12.05 3.70 -22.58
CA PHE A 339 -11.35 3.21 -21.40
C PHE A 339 -12.18 2.16 -20.65
N SER A 340 -11.49 1.13 -20.15
CA SER A 340 -12.07 0.08 -19.33
C SER A 340 -11.94 0.47 -17.85
N TYR A 341 -13.07 0.86 -17.25
CA TYR A 341 -13.11 1.35 -15.86
C TYR A 341 -13.10 0.24 -14.81
N TYR A 342 -13.14 -1.02 -15.25
CA TYR A 342 -13.07 -2.20 -14.41
C TYR A 342 -12.54 -3.38 -15.23
N SER A 343 -11.81 -4.29 -14.59
CA SER A 343 -11.29 -5.46 -15.30
C SER A 343 -12.41 -6.41 -15.74
N THR A 344 -12.32 -6.87 -16.97
CA THR A 344 -13.08 -8.00 -17.52
C THR A 344 -12.09 -9.02 -18.06
N GLY A 345 -12.42 -10.32 -17.97
CA GLY A 345 -11.74 -11.32 -18.81
C GLY A 345 -10.57 -12.11 -18.23
N TYR A 346 -10.38 -12.21 -16.91
CA TYR A 346 -9.62 -13.37 -16.43
C TYR A 346 -10.45 -14.64 -16.67
N THR A 347 -9.83 -15.62 -17.32
CA THR A 347 -10.43 -16.91 -17.67
C THR A 347 -9.69 -18.10 -17.07
N VAL A 348 -8.54 -17.84 -16.43
CA VAL A 348 -7.67 -18.86 -15.85
C VAL A 348 -7.19 -18.38 -14.49
N ASP A 349 -7.16 -19.28 -13.51
CA ASP A 349 -6.58 -19.02 -12.20
C ASP A 349 -5.05 -18.92 -12.26
N THR A 350 -4.48 -18.17 -11.31
CA THR A 350 -3.03 -18.06 -11.12
C THR A 350 -2.68 -18.34 -9.67
N ALA A 351 -1.50 -18.90 -9.42
CA ALA A 351 -1.04 -19.21 -8.06
C ALA A 351 -0.67 -17.96 -7.23
N ASN A 352 -0.41 -16.82 -7.89
CA ASN A 352 0.25 -15.65 -7.29
C ASN A 352 -0.61 -14.38 -7.29
N THR A 353 -1.76 -14.38 -7.96
CA THR A 353 -2.63 -13.21 -8.08
C THR A 353 -4.07 -13.60 -7.74
N VAL A 354 -4.72 -12.81 -6.87
CA VAL A 354 -6.14 -12.94 -6.52
C VAL A 354 -6.94 -11.66 -6.76
N ARG A 355 -6.26 -10.57 -7.15
CA ARG A 355 -6.87 -9.25 -7.29
C ARG A 355 -7.25 -8.95 -8.73
N TRP A 356 -8.42 -8.32 -8.89
CA TRP A 356 -8.85 -7.68 -10.13
C TRP A 356 -8.73 -6.16 -9.98
N ASN A 357 -8.56 -5.42 -11.08
CA ASN A 357 -8.59 -3.96 -10.98
C ASN A 357 -10.04 -3.47 -10.81
N GLY A 358 -10.20 -2.47 -9.96
CA GLY A 358 -11.47 -1.86 -9.56
C GLY A 358 -11.85 -2.16 -8.11
N ALA A 359 -12.99 -1.62 -7.67
CA ALA A 359 -13.55 -1.83 -6.33
C ALA A 359 -13.86 -3.31 -6.05
N GLY A 360 -13.81 -3.70 -4.78
CA GLY A 360 -14.08 -5.04 -4.29
C GLY A 360 -13.14 -5.46 -3.16
N ASP A 361 -13.56 -6.48 -2.44
CA ASP A 361 -12.76 -7.17 -1.42
C ASP A 361 -12.03 -8.36 -2.04
N TYR A 362 -10.73 -8.23 -2.24
CA TYR A 362 -9.90 -9.26 -2.89
C TYR A 362 -9.14 -10.13 -1.90
N HIS A 363 -9.50 -10.10 -0.62
CA HIS A 363 -8.89 -10.96 0.38
C HIS A 363 -9.37 -12.41 0.25
N ARG A 364 -8.49 -13.34 0.58
CA ARG A 364 -8.82 -14.76 0.69
C ARG A 364 -9.57 -15.02 1.97
N ALA A 365 -10.66 -15.78 1.89
CA ALA A 365 -11.33 -16.34 3.06
C ALA A 365 -10.32 -17.05 3.96
N PHE A 366 -10.44 -16.85 5.26
CA PHE A 366 -9.58 -17.55 6.22
C PHE A 366 -9.93 -19.04 6.23
N GLY A 367 -8.93 -19.90 5.97
CA GLY A 367 -9.13 -21.35 5.89
C GLY A 367 -8.50 -21.99 4.66
N PHE A 368 -8.90 -23.23 4.39
CA PHE A 368 -8.41 -24.03 3.27
C PHE A 368 -9.47 -25.02 2.75
N SER A 369 -9.30 -25.45 1.50
CA SER A 369 -10.16 -26.44 0.83
C SER A 369 -9.92 -27.87 1.35
N SER A 370 -10.85 -28.78 1.08
CA SER A 370 -10.98 -30.08 1.77
C SER A 370 -9.83 -31.09 1.62
N ASP A 371 -8.80 -30.82 0.81
CA ASP A 371 -7.79 -31.82 0.43
C ASP A 371 -6.42 -31.64 1.11
N GLU A 372 -6.23 -30.57 1.88
CA GLU A 372 -4.97 -30.32 2.61
C GLU A 372 -4.78 -31.32 3.75
N LYS A 373 -3.55 -31.83 3.87
CA LYS A 373 -3.13 -32.74 4.93
C LYS A 373 -1.76 -32.34 5.46
N CYS A 374 -1.62 -32.36 6.79
CA CYS A 374 -0.33 -32.23 7.45
C CYS A 374 0.43 -33.56 7.40
N GLN A 375 1.77 -33.50 7.45
CA GLN A 375 2.63 -34.67 7.24
C GLN A 375 2.57 -35.72 8.36
N GLY A 376 1.96 -35.40 9.50
CA GLY A 376 1.78 -36.31 10.64
C GLY A 376 0.32 -36.61 10.96
N ILE A 377 0.10 -37.26 12.10
CA ILE A 377 -1.24 -37.58 12.59
C ILE A 377 -1.85 -36.30 13.18
N SER A 378 -2.83 -35.73 12.46
CA SER A 378 -3.72 -34.69 12.97
C SER A 378 -5.10 -35.30 13.21
N ALA A 379 -5.75 -34.91 14.31
CA ALA A 379 -7.13 -35.32 14.59
C ALA A 379 -8.15 -34.66 13.64
N TYR A 380 -7.76 -33.58 12.96
CA TYR A 380 -8.61 -32.76 12.10
C TYR A 380 -7.96 -32.53 10.72
N PRO A 381 -8.74 -32.18 9.68
CA PRO A 381 -8.20 -31.60 8.45
C PRO A 381 -7.23 -30.47 8.80
N CYS A 382 -6.08 -30.44 8.13
CA CYS A 382 -4.94 -29.63 8.56
C CYS A 382 -4.18 -29.09 7.36
N LYS A 383 -3.88 -27.80 7.39
CA LYS A 383 -2.96 -27.14 6.47
C LYS A 383 -1.72 -26.68 7.22
N GLN A 384 -0.54 -27.07 6.75
CA GLN A 384 0.76 -26.65 7.31
C GLN A 384 1.45 -25.65 6.38
N GLY A 385 2.45 -24.93 6.90
CA GLY A 385 3.25 -24.01 6.10
C GLY A 385 2.47 -22.77 5.67
N LEU A 386 1.69 -22.20 6.59
CA LEU A 386 0.93 -20.98 6.31
C LEU A 386 1.87 -19.84 5.92
N ASN A 387 1.57 -19.16 4.83
CA ASN A 387 2.30 -17.99 4.38
C ASN A 387 1.70 -16.71 4.95
N ALA A 388 2.54 -15.85 5.53
CA ALA A 388 2.18 -14.49 5.91
C ALA A 388 3.33 -13.51 5.68
N ASP A 389 4.38 -13.90 4.96
CA ASP A 389 5.66 -13.19 4.97
C ASP A 389 5.65 -11.84 4.23
N ASP A 390 4.54 -11.50 3.56
CA ASP A 390 4.28 -10.29 2.75
C ASP A 390 5.35 -9.89 1.70
N THR A 391 6.42 -10.67 1.57
CA THR A 391 7.71 -10.31 0.94
C THR A 391 7.93 -10.96 -0.42
N GLY A 392 7.00 -11.82 -0.87
CA GLY A 392 7.07 -12.52 -2.13
C GLY A 392 5.81 -12.41 -2.99
N ASN A 393 5.76 -13.22 -4.05
CA ASN A 393 4.59 -13.38 -4.91
C ASN A 393 3.50 -14.27 -4.29
N GLU A 394 3.78 -14.83 -3.12
CA GLU A 394 2.86 -15.71 -2.42
C GLU A 394 1.81 -14.88 -1.68
N ILE A 395 0.57 -15.36 -1.73
CA ILE A 395 -0.57 -14.68 -1.10
C ILE A 395 -0.61 -15.07 0.38
N SER A 396 -0.88 -14.09 1.23
CA SER A 396 -1.02 -14.30 2.67
C SER A 396 -2.25 -15.15 2.98
N ALA A 397 -2.13 -16.00 4.00
CA ALA A 397 -3.18 -16.90 4.48
C ALA A 397 -4.01 -16.27 5.62
N ILE A 398 -3.64 -15.07 6.08
CA ILE A 398 -4.17 -14.44 7.29
C ILE A 398 -4.75 -13.05 7.05
N ASP A 399 -5.01 -12.67 5.79
CA ASP A 399 -5.35 -11.27 5.46
C ASP A 399 -6.50 -10.70 6.28
N TYR A 400 -7.60 -11.45 6.44
CA TYR A 400 -8.73 -10.99 7.27
C TYR A 400 -8.43 -10.93 8.79
N LEU A 401 -7.35 -11.57 9.24
CA LEU A 401 -6.92 -11.52 10.64
C LEU A 401 -5.94 -10.39 10.91
N ILE A 402 -5.39 -9.72 9.90
CA ILE A 402 -4.51 -8.57 10.10
C ILE A 402 -5.26 -7.51 10.91
N GLY A 403 -4.60 -6.98 11.95
CA GLY A 403 -5.19 -5.99 12.83
C GLY A 403 -5.03 -6.27 14.32
N THR A 404 -5.78 -5.52 15.12
CA THR A 404 -5.80 -5.61 16.59
C THR A 404 -7.09 -6.27 17.07
N HIS A 405 -6.97 -7.33 17.86
CA HIS A 405 -8.08 -8.12 18.40
C HIS A 405 -8.05 -8.09 19.93
N GLN A 406 -9.23 -7.91 20.53
CA GLN A 406 -9.41 -7.99 21.98
C GLN A 406 -10.07 -9.33 22.33
N VAL A 407 -9.39 -10.14 23.15
CA VAL A 407 -9.88 -11.47 23.58
C VAL A 407 -9.76 -11.55 25.10
N GLY A 408 -10.90 -11.39 25.79
CA GLY A 408 -10.91 -11.23 27.24
C GLY A 408 -9.97 -10.11 27.70
N SER A 409 -9.00 -10.45 28.55
CA SER A 409 -7.98 -9.51 29.07
C SER A 409 -6.79 -9.29 28.13
N CYS A 410 -6.79 -9.88 26.94
CA CYS A 410 -5.64 -9.92 26.06
C CYS A 410 -5.82 -9.10 24.80
N LYS A 411 -4.74 -8.44 24.37
CA LYS A 411 -4.62 -7.78 23.07
C LYS A 411 -3.77 -8.65 22.16
N ILE A 412 -4.29 -8.98 20.98
CA ILE A 412 -3.58 -9.73 19.94
C ILE A 412 -3.41 -8.81 18.75
N GLU A 413 -2.18 -8.60 18.31
CA GLU A 413 -1.85 -7.83 17.12
C GLU A 413 -1.28 -8.77 16.07
N MET A 414 -1.95 -8.85 14.93
CA MET A 414 -1.50 -9.62 13.77
C MET A 414 -1.04 -8.65 12.69
N PHE A 415 0.25 -8.71 12.37
CA PHE A 415 0.88 -7.80 11.43
C PHE A 415 0.90 -8.38 10.01
N PRO A 416 0.91 -7.55 8.95
CA PRO A 416 0.90 -8.06 7.57
C PRO A 416 2.06 -8.97 7.22
N ASN A 417 3.20 -8.84 7.88
CA ASN A 417 4.39 -9.65 7.67
C ASN A 417 4.39 -10.99 8.45
N GLY A 418 3.27 -11.36 9.06
CA GLY A 418 3.12 -12.62 9.79
C GLY A 418 3.58 -12.59 11.24
N ASN A 419 4.16 -11.48 11.72
CA ASN A 419 4.42 -11.31 13.14
C ASN A 419 3.09 -11.28 13.90
N VAL A 420 3.08 -11.88 15.08
CA VAL A 420 1.94 -11.87 15.99
C VAL A 420 2.43 -11.50 17.38
N ARG A 421 1.78 -10.52 18.00
CA ARG A 421 2.06 -10.07 19.36
C ARG A 421 0.84 -10.27 20.24
N LEU A 422 0.97 -11.13 21.24
CA LEU A 422 -0.03 -11.34 22.29
C LEU A 422 0.43 -10.59 23.54
N THR A 423 -0.44 -9.72 24.06
CA THR A 423 -0.20 -8.95 25.28
C THR A 423 -1.29 -9.26 26.29
N GLN A 424 -0.90 -9.66 27.50
CA GLN A 424 -1.80 -9.78 28.65
C GLN A 424 -1.14 -9.10 29.85
N ASN A 425 -1.78 -8.06 30.39
CA ASN A 425 -1.19 -7.19 31.41
C ASN A 425 0.18 -6.65 30.92
N ASN A 426 1.26 -6.91 31.66
CA ASN A 426 2.63 -6.50 31.31
C ASN A 426 3.43 -7.60 30.60
N GLN A 427 2.82 -8.75 30.27
CA GLN A 427 3.49 -9.84 29.57
C GLN A 427 3.22 -9.75 28.08
N VAL A 428 4.29 -9.90 27.29
CA VAL A 428 4.26 -9.87 25.83
C VAL A 428 4.88 -11.14 25.28
N TYR A 429 4.13 -11.84 24.44
CA TYR A 429 4.56 -13.02 23.71
C TYR A 429 4.56 -12.69 22.22
N ASN A 430 5.69 -12.96 21.55
CA ASN A 430 5.83 -12.74 20.11
C ASN A 430 5.97 -14.09 19.41
N ALA A 431 5.27 -14.23 18.30
CA ALA A 431 5.38 -15.36 17.38
C ALA A 431 5.41 -14.82 15.94
N SER A 432 5.69 -15.70 14.98
CA SER A 432 5.68 -15.34 13.55
C SER A 432 5.20 -16.53 12.75
N ILE A 433 4.28 -16.27 11.83
CA ILE A 433 3.83 -17.22 10.82
C ILE A 433 4.76 -17.09 9.63
N ASN A 434 5.57 -18.10 9.34
CA ASN A 434 6.63 -18.01 8.34
C ASN A 434 6.84 -19.28 7.52
N ARG A 435 5.74 -19.91 7.10
CA ARG A 435 5.73 -21.15 6.29
C ARG A 435 6.40 -22.35 6.96
N ASP A 436 6.62 -22.29 8.27
CA ASP A 436 7.13 -23.40 9.03
C ASP A 436 6.06 -24.52 9.10
N ILE A 437 6.50 -25.77 9.21
CA ILE A 437 5.57 -26.90 9.39
C ILE A 437 4.80 -26.80 10.71
N SER A 438 5.40 -26.12 11.70
CA SER A 438 4.74 -25.81 12.96
C SER A 438 3.66 -24.74 12.82
N ASP A 439 3.67 -23.95 11.74
CA ASP A 439 2.62 -22.97 11.47
C ASP A 439 1.48 -23.67 10.71
N ASN A 440 0.46 -24.09 11.46
CA ASN A 440 -0.60 -24.91 10.92
C ASN A 440 -1.99 -24.44 11.33
N LEU A 441 -2.94 -24.71 10.45
CA LEU A 441 -4.36 -24.42 10.62
C LEU A 441 -5.13 -25.74 10.66
N LEU A 442 -5.72 -26.05 11.81
CA LEU A 442 -6.61 -27.19 12.00
C LEU A 442 -8.06 -26.73 11.81
N ARG A 443 -8.86 -27.47 11.04
CA ARG A 443 -10.30 -27.18 10.87
C ARG A 443 -11.13 -28.09 11.78
N LEU A 444 -11.63 -27.53 12.88
CA LEU A 444 -12.46 -28.24 13.85
C LEU A 444 -13.86 -28.51 13.29
N ASP A 445 -14.46 -27.49 12.65
CA ASP A 445 -15.76 -27.59 12.01
C ASP A 445 -15.83 -26.69 10.76
N GLN A 446 -16.29 -27.27 9.66
CA GLN A 446 -16.40 -26.56 8.38
C GLN A 446 -17.62 -25.64 8.34
N ALA A 447 -18.75 -26.05 8.93
CA ALA A 447 -20.01 -25.30 8.83
C ALA A 447 -19.95 -23.98 9.61
N SER A 448 -19.30 -23.98 10.77
CA SER A 448 -19.15 -22.81 11.64
C SER A 448 -17.80 -22.09 11.48
N GLN A 449 -17.00 -22.47 10.47
CA GLN A 449 -15.68 -21.88 10.19
C GLN A 449 -14.80 -21.82 11.43
N HIS A 450 -14.71 -22.96 12.12
CA HIS A 450 -14.02 -23.08 13.40
C HIS A 450 -12.67 -23.73 13.19
N TYR A 451 -11.62 -23.00 13.57
CA TYR A 451 -10.24 -23.37 13.35
C TYR A 451 -9.37 -23.18 14.59
N ILE A 452 -8.27 -23.93 14.63
CA ILE A 452 -7.14 -23.66 15.51
C ILE A 452 -5.94 -23.27 14.65
N LEU A 453 -5.44 -22.07 14.84
CA LEU A 453 -4.19 -21.58 14.25
C LEU A 453 -3.06 -21.79 15.27
N ASN A 454 -2.16 -22.71 14.98
CA ASN A 454 -0.94 -22.94 15.74
C ASN A 454 0.19 -22.14 15.09
N ILE A 455 0.85 -21.29 15.88
CA ILE A 455 2.02 -20.51 15.45
C ILE A 455 3.20 -20.98 16.28
N GLY A 456 4.13 -21.70 15.64
CA GLY A 456 5.19 -22.42 16.34
C GLY A 456 6.46 -21.60 16.55
N ALA A 457 7.06 -21.71 17.73
CA ALA A 457 8.34 -21.09 18.05
C ALA A 457 9.56 -21.87 17.50
N GLY A 458 9.46 -22.45 16.30
CA GLY A 458 10.50 -23.29 15.67
C GLY A 458 10.69 -24.66 16.33
N GLU A 459 11.85 -25.30 16.09
CA GLU A 459 12.17 -26.69 16.49
C GLU A 459 12.43 -26.91 18.00
N ASN A 460 11.77 -26.15 18.88
CA ASN A 460 11.85 -26.41 20.32
C ASN A 460 11.38 -27.83 20.65
N ARG A 461 11.99 -28.46 21.67
CA ARG A 461 11.59 -29.77 22.19
C ARG A 461 11.42 -29.70 23.72
N PRO A 462 10.18 -29.74 24.23
CA PRO A 462 8.91 -29.87 23.51
C PRO A 462 8.59 -28.62 22.64
N PRO A 463 7.84 -28.79 21.52
CA PRO A 463 7.37 -27.67 20.71
C PRO A 463 6.56 -26.66 21.53
N TYR A 464 6.79 -25.37 21.29
CA TYR A 464 6.07 -24.27 21.94
C TYR A 464 5.23 -23.52 20.92
N PHE A 465 3.99 -23.20 21.28
CA PHE A 465 3.02 -22.56 20.40
C PHE A 465 2.41 -21.33 21.03
N MET A 466 2.11 -20.34 20.18
CA MET A 466 0.95 -19.49 20.35
C MET A 466 -0.21 -20.14 19.58
N GLN A 467 -1.25 -20.54 20.29
CA GLN A 467 -2.42 -21.19 19.73
C GLN A 467 -3.61 -20.23 19.78
N LEU A 468 -4.20 -19.95 18.62
CA LEU A 468 -5.36 -19.08 18.47
C LEU A 468 -6.56 -19.92 18.02
N GLU A 469 -7.66 -19.84 18.74
CA GLU A 469 -8.93 -20.44 18.33
C GLU A 469 -9.76 -19.39 17.60
N ILE A 470 -10.23 -19.73 16.41
CA ILE A 470 -10.81 -18.78 15.47
C ILE A 470 -12.16 -19.31 15.00
N LYS A 471 -13.19 -18.47 15.08
CA LYS A 471 -14.54 -18.81 14.61
C LYS A 471 -15.11 -17.65 13.80
N ASN A 472 -15.54 -17.92 12.56
CA ASN A 472 -15.99 -16.89 11.62
C ASN A 472 -15.00 -15.72 11.50
N VAL A 473 -13.70 -16.04 11.44
CA VAL A 473 -12.61 -15.05 11.34
C VAL A 473 -12.47 -14.12 12.55
N HIS A 474 -13.10 -14.46 13.68
CA HIS A 474 -12.88 -13.82 14.96
C HIS A 474 -12.02 -14.72 15.86
N ILE A 475 -10.97 -14.17 16.46
CA ILE A 475 -10.19 -14.87 17.46
C ILE A 475 -11.02 -14.90 18.75
N ILE A 476 -11.38 -16.09 19.23
CA ILE A 476 -12.22 -16.29 20.41
C ILE A 476 -11.42 -16.78 21.62
N SER A 477 -10.25 -17.38 21.41
CA SER A 477 -9.34 -17.72 22.50
C SER A 477 -7.89 -17.67 22.02
N ALA A 478 -6.98 -17.41 22.96
CA ALA A 478 -5.55 -17.42 22.72
C ALA A 478 -4.82 -18.08 23.90
N LYS A 479 -3.89 -18.96 23.59
CA LYS A 479 -3.08 -19.67 24.58
C LYS A 479 -1.62 -19.70 24.16
N THR A 480 -0.72 -19.79 25.14
CA THR A 480 0.69 -20.09 24.89
C THR A 480 1.19 -21.21 25.78
N GLY A 481 2.16 -21.99 25.31
CA GLY A 481 2.73 -23.09 26.06
C GLY A 481 3.26 -24.22 25.18
N ASN A 482 3.66 -25.32 25.82
CA ASN A 482 4.23 -26.48 25.13
C ASN A 482 3.15 -27.47 24.69
N ALA A 483 3.47 -28.25 23.65
CA ALA A 483 2.67 -29.36 23.19
C ALA A 483 3.53 -30.60 22.91
N ASP A 484 2.86 -31.76 22.81
CA ASP A 484 3.54 -33.06 22.64
C ASP A 484 3.85 -33.38 21.15
N GLY A 485 3.39 -32.55 20.22
CA GLY A 485 3.58 -32.71 18.78
C GLY A 485 3.42 -31.41 18.00
N PHE A 486 3.59 -31.48 16.67
CA PHE A 486 3.59 -30.31 15.79
C PHE A 486 2.20 -29.80 15.39
N TYR A 487 1.15 -30.61 15.57
CA TYR A 487 -0.22 -30.28 15.16
C TYR A 487 -1.20 -30.38 16.35
N PRO A 488 -0.95 -29.66 17.47
CA PRO A 488 -1.76 -29.80 18.66
C PRO A 488 -3.15 -29.21 18.48
N THR A 489 -4.17 -29.92 18.98
CA THR A 489 -5.50 -29.36 19.24
C THR A 489 -5.56 -28.69 20.61
N GLU A 490 -4.66 -29.06 21.52
CA GLU A 490 -4.53 -28.52 22.86
C GLU A 490 -3.05 -28.49 23.26
N LEU A 491 -2.68 -27.57 24.16
CA LEU A 491 -1.33 -27.47 24.70
C LEU A 491 -1.20 -28.37 25.94
N SER A 492 -0.10 -29.15 26.03
CA SER A 492 0.17 -30.02 27.19
C SER A 492 0.57 -29.22 28.44
N THR A 493 1.07 -27.99 28.24
CA THR A 493 1.23 -27.01 29.31
C THR A 493 0.70 -25.66 28.83
N THR A 494 0.03 -24.91 29.70
CA THR A 494 -0.47 -23.56 29.39
C THR A 494 0.21 -22.56 30.31
N GLU A 495 0.91 -21.58 29.72
CA GLU A 495 1.54 -20.47 30.43
C GLU A 495 0.63 -19.24 30.46
N MET A 496 -0.07 -19.01 29.35
CA MET A 496 -1.03 -17.92 29.17
C MET A 496 -2.31 -18.46 28.55
N SER A 497 -3.46 -17.94 28.99
CA SER A 497 -4.76 -18.22 28.39
C SER A 497 -5.67 -17.00 28.46
N CYS A 498 -6.36 -16.77 27.36
CA CYS A 498 -7.32 -15.70 27.16
C CYS A 498 -8.56 -16.32 26.51
N THR A 499 -9.74 -16.08 27.08
CA THR A 499 -11.04 -16.57 26.60
C THR A 499 -12.09 -15.50 26.79
#